data_AF-H8XA39-F1
#
_entry.id   AF-H8XA39-F1
#
_cell.length_a   1.000
_cell.length_b   1.000
_cell.length_c   1.000
_cell.angle_alpha   90.00
_cell.angle_beta   90.00
_cell.angle_gamma   90.00
#
_symmetry.space_group_name_H-M   'P 1'
#
loop_
_entity.id
_entity.type
_entity.pdbx_description
1 polymer ?
#
loop_
_entity_poly.entity_id
_entity_poly.type
_entity_poly.pdbx_seq_one_letter_code
_entity_poly.pdbx_strand_id
1 'polypeptide(L)'
;MLNTFLFYYYLIHIPITILIDASVIIPTKYHTTLTTHLLQFHISQNNDILLLHPQTWFKAFIAIECVVQLPLFFYFVTKHLRSKLDVRYYLWSVIYGFNASFTTLVCLVYISIDGRVVYGLSGVEVVKLWGIYLPYLTIPLIILINGFNKIVEQNDKVKEKA
;
A
#
# COMPACT_ATOMS: atom_id res chain seq x y z
N MET A 1 -17.51 12.25 1.83
CA MET A 1 -16.11 12.67 1.61
C MET A 1 -15.14 11.49 1.72
N LEU A 2 -15.06 10.79 2.87
CA LEU A 2 -14.14 9.65 3.05
C LEU A 2 -14.32 8.52 2.02
N ASN A 3 -15.56 8.05 1.77
CA ASN A 3 -15.78 6.97 0.81
C ASN A 3 -15.31 7.33 -0.62
N THR A 4 -15.55 8.57 -1.06
CA THR A 4 -15.09 9.07 -2.35
C THR A 4 -13.56 9.10 -2.42
N PHE A 5 -12.89 9.57 -1.37
CA PHE A 5 -11.44 9.54 -1.27
C PHE A 5 -10.90 8.10 -1.36
N LEU A 6 -11.49 7.17 -0.60
CA LEU A 6 -11.11 5.76 -0.60
C LEU A 6 -11.31 5.09 -1.97
N PHE A 7 -12.39 5.44 -2.68
CA PHE A 7 -12.61 4.95 -4.05
C PHE A 7 -11.44 5.31 -4.98
N TYR A 8 -11.06 6.60 -5.02
CA TYR A 8 -9.93 7.04 -5.86
C TYR A 8 -8.60 6.47 -5.40
N TYR A 9 -8.41 6.33 -4.08
CA TYR A 9 -7.25 5.65 -3.51
C TYR A 9 -7.13 4.22 -4.05
N TYR A 10 -8.18 3.38 -3.95
CA TYR A 10 -8.10 2.02 -4.49
C TYR A 10 -7.95 1.99 -6.02
N LEU A 11 -8.60 2.91 -6.72
CA LEU A 11 -8.54 2.98 -8.18
C LEU A 11 -7.13 3.30 -8.69
N ILE A 12 -6.44 4.27 -8.08
CA ILE A 12 -5.09 4.65 -8.50
C ILE A 12 -4.03 3.61 -8.09
N HIS A 13 -4.27 2.84 -7.04
CA HIS A 13 -3.32 1.79 -6.63
C HIS A 13 -3.27 0.63 -7.61
N ILE A 14 -4.34 0.36 -8.39
CA ILE A 14 -4.32 -0.70 -9.41
C ILE A 14 -3.18 -0.52 -10.43
N PRO A 15 -3.11 0.61 -11.17
CA PRO A 15 -2.02 0.80 -12.12
C PRO A 15 -0.66 0.99 -11.44
N ILE A 16 -0.61 1.56 -10.23
CA ILE A 16 0.65 1.69 -9.47
C ILE A 16 1.22 0.31 -9.15
N THR A 17 0.41 -0.58 -8.57
CA THR A 17 0.85 -1.93 -8.22
C THR A 17 1.27 -2.73 -9.45
N ILE A 18 0.58 -2.59 -10.58
CA ILE A 18 0.92 -3.30 -11.81
C ILE A 18 2.21 -2.75 -12.45
N LEU A 19 2.38 -1.43 -12.50
CA LEU A 19 3.46 -0.81 -13.28
C LEU A 19 4.73 -0.57 -12.47
N ILE A 20 4.61 -0.34 -11.16
CA ILE A 20 5.72 0.03 -10.27
C ILE A 20 6.00 -1.13 -9.32
N ASP A 21 5.05 -1.53 -8.48
CA ASP A 21 5.35 -2.49 -7.41
C ASP A 21 5.72 -3.86 -7.98
N ALA A 22 4.93 -4.40 -8.92
CA ALA A 22 5.23 -5.68 -9.56
C ALA A 22 6.62 -5.72 -10.24
N SER A 23 7.19 -4.57 -10.62
CA SER A 23 8.54 -4.49 -11.20
C SER A 23 9.63 -5.00 -10.26
N VAL A 24 9.40 -4.95 -8.94
CA VAL A 24 10.33 -5.41 -7.90
C VAL A 24 10.52 -6.93 -7.92
N ILE A 25 9.48 -7.67 -8.31
CA ILE A 25 9.47 -9.14 -8.36
C ILE A 25 9.58 -9.69 -9.79
N ILE A 26 9.27 -8.88 -10.80
CA ILE A 26 9.38 -9.25 -12.21
C ILE A 26 10.83 -9.01 -12.69
N PRO A 27 11.48 -10.01 -13.31
CA PRO A 27 12.80 -9.82 -13.91
C PRO A 27 12.84 -8.66 -14.91
N THR A 28 13.92 -7.87 -14.88
CA THR A 28 14.10 -6.65 -15.71
C THR A 28 13.93 -6.88 -17.21
N LYS A 29 14.24 -8.08 -17.71
CA LYS A 29 14.02 -8.48 -19.12
C LYS A 29 12.55 -8.45 -19.57
N TYR A 30 11.60 -8.46 -18.63
CA TYR A 30 10.17 -8.37 -18.90
C TYR A 30 9.60 -6.99 -18.59
N HIS A 31 10.43 -6.03 -18.18
CA HIS A 31 9.97 -4.66 -17.95
C HIS A 31 9.63 -4.01 -19.29
N THR A 32 8.52 -3.27 -19.31
CA THR A 32 8.16 -2.43 -20.44
C THR A 32 8.96 -1.12 -20.38
N THR A 33 9.06 -0.40 -21.50
CA THR A 33 9.68 0.93 -21.53
C THR A 33 9.06 1.89 -20.51
N LEU A 34 7.74 1.81 -20.30
CA LEU A 34 7.03 2.62 -19.32
C LEU A 34 7.46 2.26 -17.88
N THR A 35 7.47 0.97 -17.54
CA THR A 35 7.94 0.48 -16.23
C THR A 35 9.37 0.91 -15.94
N THR A 36 10.28 0.74 -16.91
CA THR A 36 11.67 1.15 -16.76
C THR A 36 11.79 2.66 -16.56
N HIS A 37 11.05 3.48 -17.32
CA HIS A 37 11.09 4.92 -17.16
C HIS A 37 10.57 5.38 -15.79
N LEU A 38 9.46 4.82 -15.32
CA LEU A 38 8.92 5.12 -13.99
C LEU A 38 9.90 4.71 -12.89
N LEU A 39 10.47 3.52 -12.97
CA LEU A 39 11.45 3.03 -12.00
C LEU A 39 12.70 3.93 -11.96
N GLN A 40 13.22 4.31 -13.14
CA GLN A 40 14.36 5.23 -13.24
C GLN A 40 14.03 6.62 -12.69
N PHE A 41 12.81 7.11 -12.87
CA PHE A 41 12.37 8.36 -12.25
C PHE A 41 12.40 8.25 -10.72
N HIS A 42 11.84 7.18 -10.13
CA HIS A 42 11.87 7.00 -8.68
C HIS A 42 13.29 6.88 -8.11
N ILE A 43 14.14 6.12 -8.80
CA ILE A 43 15.54 5.90 -8.41
C ILE A 43 16.35 7.19 -8.51
N SER A 44 16.33 7.86 -9.67
CA SER A 44 17.16 9.05 -9.93
C SER A 44 16.73 10.25 -9.10
N GLN A 45 15.43 10.40 -8.82
CA GLN A 45 14.93 11.53 -8.07
C GLN A 45 15.04 11.33 -6.57
N ASN A 46 14.83 10.12 -6.05
CA ASN A 46 14.63 9.91 -4.62
C ASN A 46 15.71 9.05 -3.96
N ASN A 47 16.66 8.52 -4.72
CA ASN A 47 17.65 7.55 -4.23
C ASN A 47 16.96 6.41 -3.44
N ASP A 48 15.89 5.88 -4.04
CA ASP A 48 14.99 4.95 -3.35
C ASP A 48 15.64 3.59 -3.18
N ILE A 49 16.21 3.35 -2.00
CA ILE A 49 16.95 2.14 -1.67
C ILE A 49 16.09 0.87 -1.73
N LEU A 50 14.77 0.98 -1.55
CA LEU A 50 13.86 -0.17 -1.61
C LEU A 50 13.72 -0.67 -3.05
N LEU A 51 13.77 0.23 -4.02
CA LEU A 51 13.70 -0.07 -5.45
C LEU A 51 15.08 -0.35 -6.06
N LEU A 52 16.13 0.35 -5.60
CA LEU A 52 17.52 0.14 -6.01
C LEU A 52 18.07 -1.21 -5.55
N HIS A 53 17.82 -1.56 -4.29
CA HIS A 53 18.38 -2.74 -3.64
C HIS A 53 17.27 -3.55 -2.96
N PRO A 54 16.32 -4.11 -3.73
CA PRO A 54 15.15 -4.77 -3.16
C PRO A 54 15.55 -6.04 -2.44
N GLN A 55 15.40 -6.00 -1.11
CA GLN A 55 15.68 -7.12 -0.22
C GLN A 55 14.66 -8.25 -0.41
N THR A 56 15.05 -9.49 -0.06
CA THR A 56 14.16 -10.65 -0.23
C THR A 56 12.85 -10.52 0.57
N TRP A 57 12.90 -9.96 1.77
CA TRP A 57 11.69 -9.70 2.57
C TRP A 57 10.78 -8.67 1.90
N PHE A 58 11.36 -7.63 1.27
CA PHE A 58 10.59 -6.61 0.57
C PHE A 58 9.92 -7.21 -0.67
N LYS A 59 10.65 -8.02 -1.44
CA LYS A 59 10.09 -8.79 -2.55
C LYS A 59 8.93 -9.69 -2.12
N ALA A 60 9.00 -10.30 -0.93
CA ALA A 60 7.91 -11.09 -0.39
C ALA A 60 6.66 -10.22 -0.07
N PHE A 61 6.85 -9.02 0.49
CA PHE A 61 5.74 -8.08 0.71
C PHE A 61 5.07 -7.67 -0.60
N ILE A 62 5.87 -7.34 -1.62
CA ILE A 62 5.34 -6.98 -2.95
C ILE A 62 4.64 -8.18 -3.62
N ALA A 63 5.14 -9.40 -3.44
CA ALA A 63 4.45 -10.60 -3.92
C ALA A 63 3.07 -10.75 -3.28
N ILE A 64 2.97 -10.53 -1.95
CA ILE A 64 1.68 -10.51 -1.24
C ILE A 64 0.80 -9.38 -1.76
N GLU A 65 1.37 -8.20 -2.03
CA GLU A 65 0.63 -7.09 -2.61
C GLU A 65 0.01 -7.46 -3.96
N CYS A 66 0.80 -8.02 -4.87
CA CYS A 66 0.33 -8.45 -6.19
C CYS A 66 -0.74 -9.56 -6.12
N VAL A 67 -0.60 -10.52 -5.19
CA VAL A 67 -1.49 -11.69 -5.12
C VAL A 67 -2.75 -11.43 -4.28
N VAL A 68 -2.67 -10.56 -3.27
CA VAL A 68 -3.75 -10.34 -2.30
C VAL A 68 -4.30 -8.92 -2.41
N GLN A 69 -3.45 -7.90 -2.30
CA GLN A 69 -3.92 -6.50 -2.26
C GLN A 69 -4.47 -6.06 -3.62
N LEU A 70 -3.82 -6.42 -4.73
CA LEU A 70 -4.28 -6.04 -6.07
C LEU A 70 -5.69 -6.57 -6.39
N PRO A 71 -6.01 -7.87 -6.20
CA PRO A 71 -7.40 -8.34 -6.30
C PRO A 71 -8.37 -7.63 -5.34
N LEU A 72 -7.92 -7.29 -4.13
CA LEU A 72 -8.73 -6.53 -3.18
C LEU A 72 -9.01 -5.10 -3.66
N PHE A 73 -8.09 -4.43 -4.35
CA PHE A 73 -8.34 -3.12 -4.95
C PHE A 73 -9.48 -3.18 -5.96
N PHE A 74 -9.47 -4.16 -6.87
CA PHE A 74 -10.59 -4.38 -7.80
C PHE A 74 -11.90 -4.66 -7.07
N TYR A 75 -11.86 -5.47 -6.01
CA TYR A 75 -13.03 -5.76 -5.18
C TYR A 75 -13.57 -4.49 -4.50
N PHE A 76 -12.72 -3.67 -3.90
CA PHE A 76 -13.12 -2.43 -3.23
C PHE A 76 -13.70 -1.42 -4.23
N VAL A 77 -13.04 -1.20 -5.37
CA VAL A 77 -13.55 -0.36 -6.46
C VAL A 77 -14.95 -0.81 -6.88
N THR A 78 -15.15 -2.12 -7.08
CA THR A 78 -16.44 -2.68 -7.46
C THR A 78 -17.52 -2.46 -6.39
N LYS A 79 -17.17 -2.58 -5.11
CA LYS A 79 -18.08 -2.34 -3.98
C LYS A 79 -18.52 -0.87 -3.90
N HIS A 80 -17.58 0.06 -4.15
CA HIS A 80 -17.86 1.49 -4.22
C HIS A 80 -18.74 1.84 -5.43
N LEU A 81 -18.44 1.33 -6.63
CA LEU A 81 -19.26 1.57 -7.83
C LEU A 81 -20.70 1.07 -7.68
N ARG A 82 -20.90 -0.01 -6.92
CA ARG A 82 -22.23 -0.56 -6.63
C ARG A 82 -22.91 0.09 -5.43
N SER A 83 -22.25 1.03 -4.73
CA SER A 83 -22.72 1.64 -3.49
C SER A 83 -23.14 0.61 -2.42
N LYS A 84 -22.44 -0.53 -2.35
CA LYS A 84 -22.77 -1.66 -1.45
C LYS A 84 -21.58 -1.97 -0.54
N LEU A 85 -21.44 -1.22 0.55
CA LEU A 85 -20.41 -1.41 1.56
C LEU A 85 -20.98 -2.25 2.72
N ASP A 86 -20.87 -3.58 2.59
CA ASP A 86 -21.36 -4.56 3.57
C ASP A 86 -20.30 -4.95 4.61
N VAL A 87 -20.67 -5.77 5.60
CA VAL A 87 -19.75 -6.27 6.63
C VAL A 87 -18.50 -6.92 6.02
N ARG A 88 -18.65 -7.61 4.88
CA ARG A 88 -17.53 -8.23 4.15
C ARG A 88 -16.56 -7.18 3.62
N TYR A 89 -17.04 -6.07 3.07
CA TYR A 89 -16.18 -4.95 2.68
C TYR A 89 -15.36 -4.42 3.86
N TYR A 90 -15.97 -4.24 5.02
CA TYR A 90 -15.27 -3.73 6.20
C TYR A 90 -14.28 -4.74 6.80
N LEU A 91 -14.60 -6.03 6.79
CA LEU A 91 -13.65 -7.09 7.21
C LEU A 91 -12.40 -7.10 6.33
N TRP A 92 -12.58 -7.07 5.00
CA TRP A 92 -11.45 -6.98 4.09
C TRP A 92 -10.69 -5.66 4.22
N SER A 93 -11.37 -4.56 4.55
CA SER A 93 -10.72 -3.28 4.83
C SER A 93 -9.78 -3.35 6.04
N VAL A 94 -10.17 -4.07 7.10
CA VAL A 94 -9.30 -4.27 8.29
C VAL A 94 -8.07 -5.10 7.93
N ILE A 95 -8.25 -6.22 7.22
CA ILE A 95 -7.14 -7.10 6.83
C ILE A 95 -6.17 -6.35 5.92
N TYR A 96 -6.69 -5.68 4.90
CA TYR A 96 -5.90 -4.85 3.98
C TYR A 96 -5.17 -3.74 4.73
N GLY A 97 -5.90 -2.96 5.54
CA GLY A 97 -5.37 -1.81 6.26
C GLY A 97 -4.23 -2.20 7.20
N PHE A 98 -4.36 -3.32 7.91
CA PHE A 98 -3.29 -3.86 8.74
C PHE A 98 -2.09 -4.29 7.91
N ASN A 99 -2.29 -5.10 6.86
CA ASN A 99 -1.19 -5.61 6.06
C ASN A 99 -0.38 -4.48 5.44
N ALA A 100 -1.03 -3.56 4.72
CA ALA A 100 -0.35 -2.46 4.04
C ALA A 100 0.36 -1.52 5.03
N SER A 101 -0.30 -1.12 6.12
CA SER A 101 0.34 -0.27 7.13
C SER A 101 1.55 -0.95 7.79
N PHE A 102 1.43 -2.23 8.13
CA PHE A 102 2.52 -2.98 8.75
C PHE A 102 3.73 -3.13 7.81
N THR A 103 3.51 -3.54 6.56
CA THR A 103 4.62 -3.69 5.60
C THR A 103 5.29 -2.35 5.32
N THR A 104 4.54 -1.26 5.21
CA THR A 104 5.11 0.08 5.04
C THR A 104 5.85 0.56 6.29
N LEU A 105 5.37 0.24 7.50
CA LEU A 105 6.10 0.53 8.74
C LEU A 105 7.47 -0.15 8.74
N VAL A 106 7.53 -1.43 8.35
CA VAL A 106 8.81 -2.16 8.22
C VAL A 106 9.74 -1.46 7.22
N CYS A 107 9.21 -1.02 6.06
CA CYS A 107 9.98 -0.24 5.08
C CYS A 107 10.52 1.07 5.67
N LEU A 108 9.70 1.83 6.41
CA LEU A 108 10.12 3.09 7.03
C LEU A 108 11.20 2.88 8.12
N VAL A 109 11.09 1.81 8.90
CA VAL A 109 12.12 1.43 9.88
C VAL A 109 13.43 1.09 9.17
N TYR A 110 13.38 0.28 8.10
CA TYR A 110 14.55 -0.07 7.30
C TYR A 110 15.21 1.16 6.67
N ILE A 111 14.44 2.09 6.09
CA ILE A 111 14.95 3.35 5.56
C ILE A 111 15.64 4.18 6.66
N SER A 112 15.08 4.18 7.87
CA SER A 112 15.60 5.02 8.98
C SER A 112 16.88 4.46 9.59
N ILE A 113 17.00 3.13 9.71
CA ILE A 113 18.13 2.45 10.32
C ILE A 113 19.18 2.12 9.27
N ASP A 114 18.85 1.22 8.34
CA ASP A 114 19.77 0.70 7.34
C ASP A 114 20.05 1.72 6.22
N GLY A 115 19.09 2.59 5.90
CA GLY A 115 19.28 3.60 4.86
C GLY A 115 20.50 4.49 5.10
N ARG A 116 20.74 4.90 6.34
CA ARG A 116 21.93 5.71 6.69
C ARG A 116 23.18 4.84 6.90
N VAL A 117 23.03 3.72 7.61
CA VAL A 117 24.18 2.91 8.05
C VAL A 117 24.77 2.09 6.90
N VAL A 118 23.93 1.49 6.07
CA VAL A 118 24.32 0.55 5.00
C VAL A 118 24.43 1.25 3.65
N TYR A 119 23.50 2.16 3.36
CA TYR A 119 23.39 2.80 2.03
C TYR A 119 23.86 4.27 2.00
N GLY A 120 24.29 4.82 3.14
CA GLY A 120 24.86 6.16 3.20
C GLY A 120 23.87 7.29 2.89
N LEU A 121 22.56 7.07 3.04
CA LEU A 121 21.55 8.12 2.83
C LEU A 121 21.80 9.31 3.77
N SER A 122 21.72 10.51 3.21
CA SER A 122 21.69 11.75 3.97
C SER A 122 20.39 11.87 4.78
N GLY A 123 20.40 12.70 5.82
CA GLY A 123 19.19 12.96 6.60
C GLY A 123 18.05 13.54 5.75
N VAL A 124 18.38 14.31 4.71
CA VAL A 124 17.41 14.89 3.77
C VAL A 124 16.76 13.80 2.90
N GLU A 125 17.54 12.85 2.39
CA GLU A 125 17.01 11.72 1.62
C GLU A 125 16.11 10.83 2.46
N VAL A 126 16.46 10.57 3.73
CA VAL A 126 15.59 9.83 4.65
C VAL A 126 14.25 10.55 4.84
N VAL A 127 14.27 11.86 5.11
CA VAL A 127 13.03 12.65 5.25
C VAL A 127 12.21 12.65 3.96
N LYS A 128 12.88 12.70 2.80
CA LYS A 128 12.22 12.64 1.49
C LYS A 128 11.51 11.31 1.28
N LEU A 129 12.18 10.19 1.57
CA LEU A 129 11.59 8.85 1.47
C LEU A 129 10.44 8.69 2.47
N TRP A 130 10.58 9.20 3.70
CA TRP A 130 9.46 9.28 4.64
C TRP A 130 8.26 10.02 4.04
N GLY A 131 8.47 11.17 3.39
CA GLY A 131 7.40 11.90 2.72
C GLY A 131 6.68 11.09 1.62
N ILE A 132 7.42 10.22 0.92
CA ILE A 132 6.87 9.34 -0.12
C ILE A 132 6.08 8.19 0.49
N TYR A 133 6.63 7.51 1.50
CA TYR A 133 6.08 6.27 2.05
C TYR A 133 5.04 6.47 3.16
N LEU A 134 5.07 7.60 3.90
CA LEU A 134 4.16 7.86 5.01
C LEU A 134 2.66 7.85 4.65
N PRO A 135 2.22 8.33 3.46
CA PRO A 135 0.84 8.16 3.01
C PRO A 135 0.38 6.70 2.96
N TYR A 136 1.27 5.79 2.55
CA TYR A 136 1.02 4.34 2.48
C TYR A 136 1.02 3.66 3.85
N LEU A 137 1.50 4.34 4.90
CA LEU A 137 1.28 3.91 6.29
C LEU A 137 -0.05 4.44 6.81
N THR A 138 -0.27 5.76 6.67
CA THR A 138 -1.35 6.47 7.35
C THR A 138 -2.73 6.20 6.75
N ILE A 139 -2.85 6.15 5.42
CA ILE A 139 -4.14 5.89 4.76
C ILE A 139 -4.64 4.47 5.06
N PRO A 140 -3.81 3.41 4.95
CA PRO A 140 -4.22 2.07 5.38
C PRO A 140 -4.60 1.97 6.86
N LEU A 141 -3.95 2.71 7.77
CA LEU A 141 -4.38 2.78 9.17
C LEU A 141 -5.77 3.41 9.32
N ILE A 142 -6.08 4.47 8.56
CA ILE A 142 -7.42 5.07 8.54
C ILE A 142 -8.45 4.05 8.03
N ILE A 143 -8.11 3.29 6.98
CA ILE A 143 -8.97 2.24 6.42
C ILE A 143 -9.22 1.13 7.46
N LEU A 144 -8.17 0.71 8.19
CA LEU A 144 -8.26 -0.27 9.26
C LEU A 144 -9.23 0.20 10.34
N ILE A 145 -8.99 1.39 10.91
CA ILE A 145 -9.78 1.93 12.01
C ILE A 145 -11.24 2.12 11.59
N ASN A 146 -11.48 2.69 10.40
CA ASN A 146 -12.83 2.86 9.88
C ASN A 146 -13.53 1.51 9.64
N GLY A 147 -12.82 0.52 9.09
CA GLY A 147 -13.34 -0.83 8.90
C GLY A 147 -13.75 -1.48 10.21
N PHE A 148 -12.89 -1.41 11.22
CA PHE A 148 -13.14 -1.96 12.54
C PHE A 148 -14.36 -1.30 13.21
N ASN A 149 -14.41 0.04 13.24
CA ASN A 149 -15.53 0.77 13.83
C ASN A 149 -16.86 0.43 13.16
N LYS A 150 -16.89 0.28 11.83
CA LYS A 150 -18.11 -0.07 11.09
C LYS A 150 -18.60 -1.49 11.36
N ILE A 151 -17.69 -2.43 11.61
CA ILE A 151 -18.06 -3.80 12.03
C ILE A 151 -18.72 -3.75 13.42
N VAL A 152 -18.14 -3.02 14.36
CA VAL A 152 -18.67 -2.88 15.73
C VAL A 152 -20.06 -2.22 15.70
N GLU A 153 -20.21 -1.09 15.00
CA GLU A 153 -21.51 -0.40 14.85
C GLU A 153 -22.61 -1.31 14.27
N GLN A 154 -22.27 -2.18 13.32
CA GLN A 154 -23.24 -3.11 12.73
C GLN A 154 -23.64 -4.22 13.70
N ASN A 155 -22.68 -4.73 14.48
CA ASN A 155 -22.92 -5.75 15.49
C ASN A 155 -23.82 -5.24 16.62
N ASP A 156 -23.60 -4.01 17.09
CA ASP A 156 -24.41 -3.41 18.15
C ASP A 156 -25.87 -3.20 17.71
N LYS A 157 -26.08 -2.75 16.46
CA LYS A 157 -27.42 -2.63 15.86
C LYS A 157 -28.16 -3.96 15.72
N VAL A 158 -27.44 -5.07 15.58
CA VAL A 158 -28.06 -6.41 15.54
C VAL A 158 -28.50 -6.82 16.93
N LYS A 159 -27.69 -6.54 17.96
CA LYS A 159 -28.04 -6.84 19.36
C LYS A 159 -29.24 -6.02 19.86
N GLU A 160 -29.36 -4.75 19.48
CA GLU A 160 -30.51 -3.90 19.83
C GLU A 160 -31.84 -4.39 19.22
N LYS A 161 -31.79 -5.23 18.18
CA LYS A 161 -32.97 -5.74 17.47
C LYS A 161 -33.34 -7.18 17.83
N ALA A 162 -32.51 -7.87 18.62
CA ALA A 162 -32.71 -9.24 19.06
C ALA A 162 -33.37 -9.27 20.45
#